data_AF-A0A529Z9J7-F1
#
_entry.id   AF-A0A529Z9J7-F1
#
_cell.length_a   1.000
_cell.length_b   1.000
_cell.length_c   1.000
_cell.angle_alpha   90.00
_cell.angle_beta   90.00
_cell.angle_gamma   90.00
#
_symmetry.space_group_name_H-M   'P 1'
#
loop_
_entity.id
_entity.type
_entity.pdbx_description
1 polymer ?
#
loop_
_entity_poly.entity_id
_entity_poly.type
_entity_poly.pdbx_seq_one_letter_code
_entity_poly.pdbx_strand_id
1 'polypeptide(L)' 'MAIGNIGEAAITVVFSRLGNEAISVVSMRYASGKERNVR' A
#
# COMPACT_ATOMS: atom_id res chain seq x y z
N MET A 1 -0.67 5.99 3.16
CA MET A 1 -0.01 5.10 2.18
C MET A 1 0.63 3.97 2.96
N ALA A 2 0.48 2.74 2.50
CA ALA A 2 1.17 1.58 3.02
C ALA A 2 1.97 0.92 1.88
N ILE A 3 3.14 0.39 2.21
CA ILE A 3 3.96 -0.40 1.30
C ILE A 3 4.26 -1.70 2.02
N GLY A 4 4.01 -2.83 1.37
CA GLY A 4 4.21 -4.13 1.98
C GLY A 4 4.10 -5.26 0.96
N ASN A 5 4.33 -6.48 1.41
CA ASN A 5 4.23 -7.65 0.55
C ASN A 5 2.82 -8.23 0.60
N ILE A 6 2.25 -8.50 -0.58
CA ILE A 6 1.05 -9.32 -0.74
C ILE A 6 1.46 -10.53 -1.57
N GLY A 7 1.59 -11.68 -0.92
CA GLY A 7 2.27 -12.84 -1.50
C GLY A 7 3.75 -12.53 -1.73
N GLU A 8 4.25 -12.79 -2.94
CA GLU A 8 5.63 -12.52 -3.34
C GLU A 8 5.85 -11.12 -3.95
N ALA A 9 4.77 -10.34 -4.13
CA ALA A 9 4.85 -9.02 -4.74
C ALA A 9 4.86 -7.90 -3.70
N ALA A 10 5.81 -6.97 -3.85
CA ALA A 10 5.77 -5.70 -3.12
C ALA A 10 4.70 -4.78 -3.73
N ILE A 11 3.72 -4.39 -2.93
CA ILE A 11 2.55 -3.59 -3.31
C ILE A 11 2.53 -2.29 -2.51
N THR A 12 2.18 -1.21 -3.19
CA THR A 12 1.89 0.10 -2.62
C THR A 12 0.38 0.33 -2.63
N VAL A 13 -0.17 0.70 -1.49
CA VAL A 13 -1.59 1.03 -1.30
C VAL A 13 -1.74 2.47 -0.85
N VAL A 14 -2.52 3.24 -1.60
CA VAL A 14 -3.01 4.55 -1.17
C VAL A 14 -4.44 4.35 -0.65
N PHE A 15 -4.66 4.75 0.60
CA PHE A 15 -5.93 4.57 1.27
C PHE A 15 -6.24 5.77 2.17
N SER A 16 -7.53 5.96 2.45
CA SER A 16 -8.03 6.87 3.47
C SER A 16 -8.79 6.08 4.54
N ARG A 17 -8.84 6.61 5.76
CA ARG A 17 -9.66 6.03 6.83
C ARG A 17 -11.11 6.49 6.70
N LEU A 18 -12.04 5.59 6.95
CA LEU A 18 -13.46 5.87 7.14
C LEU A 18 -13.80 5.65 8.62
N GLY A 19 -13.59 6.70 9.42
CA GLY A 19 -13.66 6.61 10.88
C GLY A 19 -12.69 5.55 11.44
N ASN A 20 -13.20 4.68 12.32
CA ASN A 20 -12.47 3.54 12.88
C ASN A 20 -12.95 2.19 12.35
N GLU A 21 -13.92 2.18 11.44
CA GLU A 21 -14.62 0.97 11.00
C GLU A 21 -13.99 0.38 9.74
N ALA A 22 -13.48 1.24 8.86
CA ALA A 22 -12.97 0.80 7.56
C ALA A 22 -11.84 1.69 7.01
N ILE A 23 -11.18 1.16 5.97
CA ILE A 23 -10.27 1.89 5.08
C ILE A 23 -10.80 1.84 3.65
N SER A 24 -10.84 2.99 2.98
CA SER A 24 -11.17 3.07 1.56
C SER A 24 -9.88 3.03 0.75
N VAL A 25 -9.73 2.01 -0.09
CA VAL A 25 -8.58 1.88 -0.99
C VAL A 25 -8.81 2.73 -2.23
N VAL A 26 -7.96 3.74 -2.41
CA VAL A 26 -8.02 4.67 -3.54
C VAL A 26 -7.18 4.16 -4.72
N SER A 27 -6.05 3.51 -4.42
CA SER A 27 -5.17 2.96 -5.45
C SER A 27 -4.34 1.81 -4.88
N MET A 28 -4.19 0.76 -5.67
CA MET A 28 -3.30 -0.37 -5.39
C MET A 28 -2.44 -0.60 -6.63
N ARG A 29 -1.12 -0.63 -6.46
CA ARG A 29 -0.15 -0.83 -7.55
C ARG A 29 1.08 -1.56 -7.04
N TYR A 30 1.86 -2.15 -7.95
CA TYR A 30 3.18 -2.64 -7.60
C TYR A 30 4.07 -1.51 -7.06
N ALA A 31 4.85 -1.83 -6.03
CA ALA A 31 5.83 -0.91 -5.49
C ALA A 31 6.93 -0.66 -6.53
N SER A 32 7.25 0.61 -6.74
CA SER A 32 8.39 1.04 -7.55
C SER A 32 9.72 0.63 -6.90
N GLY A 33 10.81 0.61 -7.66
CA GLY A 33 12.13 0.25 -7.14
C GLY A 33 12.57 1.12 -5.94
N LYS A 34 12.21 2.41 -5.95
CA LYS A 34 12.47 3.33 -4.83
C LYS A 34 11.63 2.98 -3.60
N GLU A 35 10.36 2.67 -3.79
CA GLU A 35 9.43 2.25 -2.72
C GLU A 35 9.81 0.88 -2.12
N ARG A 36 10.46 -0.02 -2.89
CA ARG A 36 11.01 -1.29 -2.39
C ARG A 36 12.26 -1.11 -1.53
N ASN A 37 12.96 0.01 -1.69
CA ASN A 37 14.20 0.31 -0.97
C ASN A 37 13.98 1.22 0.25
N VAL A 38 12.83 1.06 0.91
CA VAL A 38 12.58 1.68 2.22
C VAL A 38 13.20 0.74 3.25
N ARG A 39 14.49 0.94 3.50
CA ARG A 39 15.26 0.27 4.55
C ARG A 39 15.43 1.20 5.73
#